data_AF-A0A485ADA2-F1
#
_entry.id   AF-A0A485ADA2-F1
#
_cell.length_a   1.000
_cell.length_b   1.000
_cell.length_c   1.000
_cell.angle_alpha   90.00
_cell.angle_beta   90.00
_cell.angle_gamma   90.00
#
_symmetry.space_group_name_H-M   'P 1'
#
loop_
_entity.id
_entity.type
_entity.pdbx_description
1 polymer ?
#
loop_
_entity_poly.entity_id
_entity_poly.type
_entity_poly.pdbx_seq_one_letter_code
_entity_poly.pdbx_strand_id
1 'polypeptide(L)' 'MIESPGLVHPLKVDPDASVVDNVPVYVALRPEKIMLCDEPPADGYNFAVGEVVHIAYLGDLSIYTCGCRAAR' A
#
# COMPACT_ATOMS: atom_id res chain seq x y z
N MET A 1 -6.16 8.68 10.27
CA MET A 1 -5.87 8.41 8.83
C MET A 1 -4.45 8.88 8.57
N ILE A 2 -3.67 8.16 7.77
CA ILE A 2 -2.28 8.50 7.47
C ILE A 2 -2.18 8.84 5.98
N GLU A 3 -1.71 10.04 5.68
CA GLU A 3 -1.36 10.47 4.33
C GLU A 3 0.10 10.13 4.01
N SER A 4 0.38 9.79 2.75
CA SER A 4 1.73 9.49 2.30
C SER A 4 1.96 10.11 0.92
N PRO A 5 3.08 10.83 0.71
CA PRO A 5 3.42 11.34 -0.62
C PRO A 5 3.51 10.25 -1.69
N GLY A 6 3.83 9.02 -1.30
CA GLY A 6 3.96 7.88 -2.21
C GLY A 6 2.64 7.24 -2.63
N LEU A 7 1.49 7.66 -2.08
CA LEU A 7 0.19 7.04 -2.32
C LEU A 7 -0.87 8.09 -2.60
N VAL A 8 -1.67 7.88 -3.65
CA VAL A 8 -2.85 8.71 -3.95
C VAL A 8 -3.95 8.53 -2.89
N HIS A 9 -4.11 7.31 -2.37
CA HIS A 9 -5.16 6.98 -1.43
C HIS A 9 -4.60 6.83 -0.02
N PRO A 10 -5.29 7.39 0.99
CA PRO A 10 -4.79 7.40 2.36
C PRO A 10 -4.88 6.02 3.03
N LEU A 11 -4.05 5.84 4.06
CA LEU A 11 -4.03 4.63 4.87
C LEU A 11 -4.94 4.79 6.08
N LYS A 12 -5.87 3.84 6.22
CA LYS A 12 -6.73 3.70 7.39
C LYS A 12 -6.08 2.71 8.35
N VAL A 13 -5.71 3.22 9.53
CA VAL A 13 -5.19 2.45 10.65
C VAL A 13 -6.24 2.31 11.74
N ASP A 14 -6.02 1.35 12.64
CA ASP A 14 -6.84 1.16 13.83
C ASP A 14 -6.90 2.46 14.67
N PRO A 15 -8.09 2.92 15.10
CA PRO A 15 -8.21 4.08 15.99
C PRO A 15 -7.45 3.93 17.32
N ASP A 16 -7.23 2.71 17.79
CA ASP A 16 -6.48 2.42 19.02
C ASP A 16 -4.96 2.45 18.81
N ALA A 17 -4.50 2.63 17.56
CA ALA A 17 -3.10 2.90 17.29
C ALA A 17 -2.74 4.28 17.88
N SER A 18 -1.84 4.30 18.87
CA SER A 18 -1.33 5.52 19.51
C SER A 18 -0.46 6.32 18.53
N VAL A 19 -1.12 7.00 17.60
CA VAL A 19 -0.51 7.90 16.62
C VAL A 19 -0.88 9.32 17.02
N VAL A 20 0.14 10.15 17.23
CA VAL A 20 -0.05 11.57 17.52
C VAL A 20 -0.21 12.33 16.21
N ASP A 21 -1.23 13.19 16.14
CA ASP A 21 -1.47 14.01 14.96
C ASP A 21 -0.25 14.88 14.60
N ASN A 22 -0.01 15.03 13.29
CA ASN A 22 1.09 15.82 12.72
C ASN A 22 2.51 15.32 13.04
N VAL A 23 2.66 14.13 13.63
CA VAL A 23 3.98 13.50 13.79
C VAL A 23 4.27 12.61 12.59
N PRO A 24 5.40 12.80 11.89
CA PRO A 24 5.81 11.90 10.82
C PRO A 24 5.97 10.47 11.34
N VAL A 25 5.39 9.52 10.62
CA VAL A 25 5.48 8.09 10.94
C VAL A 25 5.94 7.31 9.71
N TYR A 26 6.53 6.14 9.97
CA TYR A 26 6.87 5.17 8.93
C TYR A 26 5.93 3.97 9.03
N VAL A 27 5.35 3.60 7.89
CA VAL A 27 4.48 2.42 7.78
C VAL A 27 5.27 1.29 7.14
N ALA A 28 5.39 0.17 7.84
CA ALA A 28 6.00 -1.04 7.32
C ALA A 28 4.91 -2.01 6.85
N LEU A 29 4.97 -2.41 5.58
CA LEU A 29 4.10 -3.43 5.00
C LEU A 29 4.95 -4.63 4.60
N ARG A 30 4.46 -5.82 4.95
CA ARG A 30 5.05 -7.06 4.47
C ARG A 30 4.36 -7.50 3.17
N PRO A 31 5.09 -8.03 2.17
CA PRO A 31 4.52 -8.41 0.88
C PRO A 31 3.33 -9.37 0.99
N GLU A 32 3.36 -10.32 1.92
CA GLU A 32 2.29 -11.30 2.14
C GLU A 32 0.97 -10.70 2.66
N LYS A 33 0.98 -9.42 3.05
CA LYS A 33 -0.22 -8.67 3.45
C LYS A 33 -0.78 -7.79 2.33
N ILE A 34 -0.19 -7.85 1.14
CA ILE A 34 -0.61 -7.09 -0.04
C ILE A 34 -1.35 -8.04 -0.99
N MET A 35 -2.46 -7.58 -1.55
CA MET A 35 -3.23 -8.29 -2.56
C MET A 35 -3.24 -7.48 -3.85
N LEU A 36 -2.98 -8.15 -4.98
CA LEU A 36 -3.18 -7.56 -6.30
C LEU A 36 -4.64 -7.73 -6.70
N CYS A 37 -5.30 -6.63 -7.03
CA CYS A 37 -6.71 -6.58 -7.39
C CYS A 37 -6.89 -5.79 -8.70
N ASP A 38 -7.84 -6.20 -9.53
CA ASP A 38 -8.21 -5.48 -10.75
C ASP A 38 -9.10 -4.26 -10.47
N GLU A 39 -9.84 -4.30 -9.35
CA GLU A 39 -10.76 -3.25 -8.93
C GLU A 39 -10.36 -2.66 -7.57
N PRO A 40 -10.59 -1.35 -7.33
CA PRO A 40 -10.36 -0.74 -6.02
C PRO A 40 -11.25 -1.37 -4.93
N PRO A 41 -10.77 -1.41 -3.67
CA PRO A 41 -11.60 -1.81 -2.53
C PRO A 41 -12.84 -0.93 -2.38
N ALA A 42 -13.97 -1.53 -1.98
CA ALA A 42 -15.24 -0.82 -1.82
C ALA A 42 -15.20 0.30 -0.76
N ASP A 43 -14.32 0.21 0.23
CA ASP A 43 -14.14 1.22 1.27
C ASP A 43 -13.20 2.36 0.86
N GLY A 44 -12.48 2.23 -0.26
CA GLY A 44 -11.65 3.29 -0.84
C GLY A 44 -10.38 3.62 -0.08
N TYR A 45 -9.90 2.73 0.80
CA TYR A 45 -8.70 2.92 1.61
C TYR A 45 -7.66 1.83 1.39
N ASN A 46 -6.43 2.07 1.83
CA ASN A 46 -5.37 1.04 1.90
C ASN A 46 -5.03 0.39 0.54
N PHE A 47 -5.10 1.15 -0.55
CA PHE A 47 -4.73 0.65 -1.88
C PHE A 47 -3.85 1.64 -2.63
N ALA A 48 -3.10 1.10 -3.60
CA ALA A 48 -2.28 1.85 -4.52
C ALA A 48 -2.61 1.40 -5.94
N VAL A 49 -2.64 2.33 -6.89
CA VAL A 49 -2.78 2.03 -8.31
C VAL A 49 -1.42 2.18 -8.97
N GLY A 50 -1.04 1.19 -9.75
CA GLY A 50 0.30 1.08 -10.29
C GLY A 50 0.39 0.05 -11.40
N GLU A 51 1.60 -0.09 -11.92
CA GLU A 51 1.91 -1.05 -12.98
C GLU A 51 2.94 -2.06 -12.46
N VAL A 52 2.80 -3.32 -12.86
CA VAL A 52 3.79 -4.35 -12.59
C VAL A 52 5.00 -4.09 -13.50
N VAL A 53 6.15 -3.83 -12.90
CA VAL A 53 7.39 -3.52 -13.62
C VAL A 53 8.21 -4.80 -13.83
N HIS A 54 8.25 -5.67 -12.82
CA HIS A 54 8.97 -6.94 -12.89
C HIS A 54 8.20 -8.07 -12.21
N ILE A 55 8.39 -9.27 -12.76
CA ILE A 55 7.89 -10.52 -12.19
C ILE A 55 9.08 -11.47 -12.06
N ALA A 56 9.29 -12.01 -10.87
CA ALA A 56 10.29 -13.03 -10.59
C ALA A 56 9.61 -14.29 -10.04
N TYR A 57 10.19 -15.45 -10.32
CA TYR A 57 9.67 -16.74 -9.89
C TYR A 57 10.68 -17.41 -8.97
N LEU A 58 10.22 -17.88 -7.82
CA LEU A 58 11.01 -18.60 -6.83
C LEU A 58 10.22 -19.82 -6.36
N GLY A 59 10.45 -20.95 -7.03
CA GLY A 59 9.71 -22.19 -6.75
C GLY A 59 8.22 -22.02 -7.05
N ASP A 60 7.40 -22.10 -6.00
CA ASP A 60 5.95 -21.91 -6.01
C ASP A 60 5.52 -20.44 -5.81
N LEU A 61 6.47 -19.53 -5.58
CA LEU A 61 6.20 -18.12 -5.37
C LEU A 61 6.41 -17.30 -6.65
N SER A 62 5.45 -16.43 -6.95
CA SER A 62 5.60 -15.35 -7.93
C SER A 62 5.71 -14.02 -7.19
N ILE A 63 6.81 -13.31 -7.42
CA ILE A 63 7.13 -12.03 -6.78
C ILE A 63 6.89 -10.92 -7.80
N TYR A 64 6.00 -9.98 -7.45
CA TYR A 64 5.63 -8.85 -8.29
C TYR A 64 6.24 -7.58 -7.74
N THR A 65 7.10 -6.94 -8.52
CA THR A 65 7.60 -5.59 -8.22
C THR A 65 6.72 -4.59 -8.95
N CYS A 66 5.99 -3.78 -8.18
CA CYS A 66 5.01 -2.84 -8.71
C CYS A 66 5.49 -1.40 -8.52
N GLY A 67 5.31 -0.56 -9.53
CA GLY A 67 5.50 0.89 -9.42
C GLY A 67 4.17 1.56 -9.07
N CYS A 68 4.08 2.19 -7.91
CA CYS A 68 2.88 2.92 -7.48
C CYS A 68 2.85 4.34 -8.06
N ARG A 69 1.66 4.82 -8.43
CA ARG A 69 1.46 6.25 -8.72
C ARG A 69 1.47 7.04 -7.42
N ALA A 70 2.36 8.02 -7.33
CA ALA A 70 2.44 8.95 -6.20
C ALA A 70 1.27 9.96 -6.23
N ALA A 71 0.88 10.45 -5.06
CA ALA A 71 0.05 11.65 -4.96
C ALA A 71 0.82 12.85 -5.54
N ARG A 72 0.14 13.69 -6.33
CA ARG A 72 0.70 14.96 -6.83
C ARG A 72 0.68 16.02 -5.74
#